data_AF-A0A7S1HND3-F1
#
_entry.id   AF-A0A7S1HND3-F1
#
_cell.length_a   1.000
_cell.length_b   1.000
_cell.length_c   1.000
_cell.angle_alpha   90.00
_cell.angle_beta   90.00
_cell.angle_gamma   90.00
#
_symmetry.space_group_name_H-M   'P 1'
#
loop_
_entity.id
_entity.type
_entity.pdbx_description
1 polymer ?
#
loop_
_entity_poly.entity_id
_entity_poly.type
_entity_poly.pdbx_seq_one_letter_code
_entity_poly.pdbx_strand_id
1 'polypeptide(L)'
;EKLLPILKSAAHSGTEVLDRWKVSFSATGEDGKALTPETKIMCNYWSLGYDAKVAYQFHIMRETHRALFSSRVVNKAWYALFGAQNVIGATDVSKILKVVVDGREVPIPSDVRAVTIINIPSYSGGANLWGTEATSAPFTKPRTDDGMLEVVGCKGPIHSLGMMMGVRRAHRLAQG
;
A
#
# COMPACT_ATOMS: atom_id res chain seq x y z
N GLU A 1 1.34 -12.00 22.90
CA GLU A 1 0.59 -13.08 22.22
C GLU A 1 1.35 -14.38 22.49
N LYS A 2 0.66 -15.48 22.83
CA LYS A 2 1.37 -16.75 23.10
C LYS A 2 1.73 -17.40 21.76
N LEU A 3 3.00 -17.72 21.55
CA LEU A 3 3.52 -18.28 20.29
C LEU A 3 2.98 -19.68 19.97
N LEU A 4 2.76 -20.50 21.00
CA LEU A 4 2.42 -21.91 20.84
C LEU A 4 1.09 -22.14 20.06
N PRO A 5 -0.02 -21.42 20.34
CA PRO A 5 -1.23 -21.48 19.51
C PRO A 5 -1.00 -21.14 18.04
N ILE A 6 -0.18 -20.11 17.75
CA ILE A 6 0.12 -19.69 16.38
C ILE A 6 0.88 -20.78 15.63
N LEU A 7 1.89 -21.36 16.28
CA LEU A 7 2.69 -22.44 15.71
C LEU A 7 1.85 -23.70 15.47
N LYS A 8 0.95 -24.05 16.40
CA LYS A 8 0.01 -25.16 16.21
C LYS A 8 -0.94 -24.89 15.05
N SER A 9 -1.46 -23.68 14.93
CA SER A 9 -2.32 -23.29 13.81
C SER A 9 -1.58 -23.42 12.48
N ALA A 10 -0.34 -22.91 12.40
CA ALA A 10 0.48 -23.00 11.20
C ALA A 10 0.88 -24.43 10.84
N ALA A 11 1.07 -25.31 11.82
CA ALA A 11 1.39 -26.72 11.57
C ALA A 11 0.21 -27.51 10.97
N HIS A 12 -1.03 -27.05 11.16
CA HIS A 12 -2.24 -27.71 10.66
C HIS A 12 -2.95 -26.89 9.56
N SER A 13 -2.37 -25.78 9.12
CA SER A 13 -2.97 -24.94 8.07
C SER A 13 -2.79 -25.56 6.69
N GLY A 14 -3.76 -25.33 5.81
CA GLY A 14 -3.63 -25.64 4.38
C GLY A 14 -2.61 -24.73 3.68
N THR A 15 -2.20 -25.14 2.49
CA THR A 15 -1.38 -24.32 1.59
C THR A 15 -2.26 -23.55 0.63
N GLU A 16 -1.99 -22.26 0.48
CA GLU A 16 -2.65 -21.38 -0.50
C GLU A 16 -1.61 -20.87 -1.50
N VAL A 17 -2.05 -20.60 -2.74
CA VAL A 17 -1.19 -20.00 -3.77
C VAL A 17 -1.09 -18.50 -3.53
N LEU A 18 0.12 -17.96 -3.69
CA LEU A 18 0.41 -16.55 -3.54
C LEU A 18 1.28 -16.07 -4.70
N ASP A 19 0.73 -15.13 -5.46
CA ASP A 19 1.44 -14.40 -6.50
C ASP A 19 2.55 -13.55 -5.90
N ARG A 20 3.68 -13.52 -6.60
CA ARG A 20 4.87 -12.77 -6.20
C ARG A 20 5.32 -11.92 -7.36
N TRP A 21 5.44 -10.62 -7.10
CA TRP A 21 5.62 -9.65 -8.15
C TRP A 21 7.04 -9.13 -8.20
N LYS A 22 7.61 -9.12 -9.39
CA LYS A 22 8.90 -8.48 -9.65
C LYS A 22 8.65 -7.00 -9.93
N VAL A 23 9.19 -6.13 -9.08
CA VAL A 23 9.09 -4.68 -9.24
C VAL A 23 10.45 -4.17 -9.69
N SER A 24 10.50 -3.60 -10.89
CA SER A 24 11.71 -3.02 -11.46
C SER A 24 11.63 -1.50 -11.44
N PHE A 25 12.66 -0.88 -10.88
CA PHE A 25 12.82 0.56 -10.79
C PHE A 25 13.87 0.99 -11.80
N SER A 26 13.58 2.05 -12.53
CA SER A 26 14.50 2.65 -13.49
C SER A 26 14.37 4.16 -13.37
N ALA A 27 15.50 4.85 -13.36
CA ALA A 27 15.58 6.28 -13.19
C ALA A 27 16.65 6.84 -14.11
N THR A 28 16.52 8.12 -14.44
CA THR A 28 17.51 8.86 -15.23
C THR A 28 18.18 9.87 -14.32
N GLY A 29 19.51 9.90 -14.31
CA GLY A 29 20.30 10.86 -13.55
C GLY A 29 20.16 12.27 -14.12
N GLU A 30 20.64 13.26 -13.36
CA GLU A 30 20.66 14.66 -13.81
C GLU A 30 21.49 14.88 -15.08
N ASP A 31 22.47 14.01 -15.33
CA ASP A 31 23.29 13.98 -16.54
C ASP A 31 22.60 13.32 -17.76
N GLY A 32 21.31 12.96 -17.62
CA GLY A 32 20.53 12.31 -18.66
C GLY A 32 20.86 10.82 -18.86
N LYS A 33 21.76 10.23 -18.06
CA LYS A 33 22.10 8.82 -18.17
C LYS A 33 21.16 7.95 -17.35
N ALA A 34 20.82 6.78 -17.90
CA ALA A 34 20.07 5.79 -17.15
C ALA A 34 20.89 5.33 -15.93
N LEU A 35 20.28 5.40 -14.75
CA LEU A 35 20.82 4.80 -13.54
C LEU A 35 20.65 3.29 -13.60
N THR A 36 21.51 2.57 -12.87
CA THR A 36 21.42 1.12 -12.75
C THR A 36 20.02 0.72 -12.25
N PRO A 37 19.26 -0.08 -13.03
CA PRO A 37 17.95 -0.51 -12.59
C PRO A 37 18.04 -1.35 -11.32
N GLU A 38 17.11 -1.12 -10.40
CA GLU A 38 16.96 -1.94 -9.21
C GLU A 38 15.75 -2.85 -9.38
N THR A 39 15.82 -4.08 -8.87
CA THR A 39 14.68 -4.99 -8.86
C THR A 39 14.43 -5.53 -7.46
N LYS A 40 13.16 -5.52 -7.04
CA LYS A 40 12.67 -6.07 -5.78
C LYS A 40 11.58 -7.11 -6.04
N ILE A 41 11.31 -7.94 -5.04
CA ILE A 41 10.13 -8.81 -5.02
C ILE A 41 9.12 -8.23 -4.05
N MET A 42 7.88 -8.08 -4.49
CA MET A 42 6.74 -7.66 -3.70
C MET A 42 5.78 -8.84 -3.50
N CYS A 43 5.44 -9.12 -2.24
CA CYS A 43 4.41 -10.09 -1.89
C CYS A 43 3.11 -9.44 -1.38
N ASN A 44 3.15 -8.18 -0.96
CA ASN A 44 2.03 -7.56 -0.24
C ASN A 44 1.51 -6.33 -0.97
N TYR A 45 2.24 -5.22 -0.87
CA TYR A 45 1.89 -3.95 -1.50
C TYR A 45 3.11 -3.04 -1.57
N TRP A 46 3.03 -2.02 -2.42
CA TRP A 46 3.93 -0.88 -2.41
C TRP A 46 3.16 0.39 -2.78
N SER A 47 3.67 1.56 -2.43
CA SER A 47 2.95 2.82 -2.59
C SER A 47 3.84 4.00 -2.94
N LEU A 48 3.20 5.04 -3.47
CA LEU A 48 3.77 6.35 -3.80
C LEU A 48 2.88 7.45 -3.21
N GLY A 49 3.49 8.58 -2.85
CA GLY A 49 2.79 9.72 -2.23
C GLY A 49 2.89 9.71 -0.71
N TYR A 50 1.90 10.27 -0.02
CA TYR A 50 2.01 10.46 1.43
C TYR A 50 2.19 9.14 2.21
N ASP A 51 1.63 8.02 1.75
CA ASP A 51 1.74 6.72 2.42
C ASP A 51 3.20 6.26 2.52
N ALA A 52 3.93 6.35 1.41
CA ALA A 52 5.36 6.04 1.37
C ALA A 52 6.15 6.95 2.34
N LYS A 53 5.77 8.22 2.44
CA LYS A 53 6.40 9.17 3.38
C LYS A 53 6.12 8.80 4.85
N VAL A 54 4.90 8.37 5.17
CA VAL A 54 4.53 7.88 6.51
C VAL A 54 5.34 6.63 6.86
N ALA A 55 5.41 5.65 5.94
CA ALA A 55 6.18 4.43 6.13
C ALA A 55 7.67 4.72 6.32
N TYR A 56 8.23 5.67 5.55
CA TYR A 56 9.61 6.11 5.68
C TYR A 56 9.89 6.76 7.04
N GLN A 57 9.05 7.72 7.48
CA GLN A 57 9.22 8.36 8.79
C GLN A 57 9.08 7.37 9.95
N PHE A 58 8.11 6.45 9.86
CA PHE A 58 7.97 5.38 10.84
C PHE A 58 9.22 4.50 10.90
N HIS A 59 9.75 4.10 9.74
CA HIS A 59 10.96 3.30 9.65
C HIS A 59 12.15 4.00 10.31
N ILE A 60 12.42 5.25 9.95
CA ILE A 60 13.53 6.04 10.53
C ILE A 60 13.36 6.20 12.04
N MET A 61 12.17 6.59 12.52
CA MET A 61 11.92 6.76 13.95
C MET A 61 12.12 5.45 14.72
N ARG A 62 11.72 4.32 14.14
CA ARG A 62 11.90 2.99 14.74
C ARG A 62 13.36 2.58 14.80
N GLU A 63 14.12 2.82 13.74
CA GLU A 63 15.55 2.50 13.73
C GLU A 63 16.32 3.35 14.75
N THR A 64 16.01 4.65 14.85
CA THR A 64 16.66 5.55 15.81
C THR A 64 16.27 5.28 17.26
N HIS A 65 15.00 4.92 17.52
CA HIS A 65 14.47 4.79 18.89
C HIS A 65 13.77 3.46 19.16
N ARG A 66 14.44 2.32 18.90
CA ARG A 66 13.86 0.97 19.01
C ARG A 66 13.07 0.69 20.29
N ALA A 67 13.49 1.22 21.44
CA ALA A 67 12.82 1.05 22.73
C ALA A 67 11.37 1.58 22.74
N LEU A 68 11.08 2.64 21.95
CA LEU A 68 9.75 3.25 21.84
C LEU A 68 8.78 2.43 20.98
N PHE A 69 9.23 1.37 20.32
CA PHE A 69 8.43 0.58 19.36
C PHE A 69 8.13 -0.85 19.85
N SER A 70 8.25 -1.07 21.15
CA SER A 70 8.07 -2.38 21.79
C SER A 70 6.60 -2.82 21.95
N SER A 71 5.64 -1.92 21.75
CA SER A 71 4.21 -2.19 21.92
C SER A 71 3.42 -1.97 20.63
N ARG A 72 2.50 -2.90 20.33
CA ARG A 72 1.60 -2.80 19.17
C ARG A 72 0.73 -1.54 19.21
N VAL A 73 0.24 -1.16 20.40
CA VAL A 73 -0.60 0.02 20.58
C VAL A 73 0.19 1.29 20.29
N VAL A 74 1.41 1.37 20.84
CA VAL A 74 2.31 2.50 20.61
C VAL A 74 2.71 2.60 19.13
N ASN A 75 3.01 1.47 18.49
CA ASN A 75 3.32 1.43 17.06
C ASN A 75 2.15 1.95 16.20
N LYS A 76 0.92 1.55 16.52
CA LYS A 76 -0.28 2.07 15.85
C LYS A 76 -0.46 3.57 16.09
N ALA A 77 -0.19 4.06 17.30
CA ALA A 77 -0.26 5.49 17.61
C ALA A 77 0.77 6.31 16.82
N TRP A 78 2.01 5.83 16.69
CA TRP A 78 3.03 6.46 15.84
C TRP A 78 2.59 6.53 14.37
N TYR A 79 2.07 5.43 13.82
CA TYR A 79 1.54 5.42 12.46
C TYR A 79 0.39 6.42 12.26
N ALA A 80 -0.52 6.51 13.23
CA ALA A 80 -1.63 7.46 13.17
C ALA A 80 -1.14 8.91 13.20
N LEU A 81 -0.16 9.21 14.06
CA LEU A 81 0.43 10.54 14.17
C LEU A 81 1.13 10.97 12.87
N PHE A 82 2.02 10.12 12.34
CA PHE A 82 2.69 10.40 11.07
C PHE A 82 1.71 10.46 9.91
N GLY A 83 0.68 9.61 9.91
CA GLY A 83 -0.42 9.66 8.96
C GLY A 83 -1.10 11.03 8.96
N ALA A 84 -1.56 11.50 10.12
CA ALA A 84 -2.21 12.81 10.24
C ALA A 84 -1.32 13.96 9.74
N GLN A 85 -0.01 13.93 10.06
CA GLN A 85 0.94 14.97 9.65
C GLN A 85 1.17 15.01 8.14
N ASN A 86 1.26 13.86 7.48
CA ASN A 86 1.65 13.80 6.06
C ASN A 86 0.48 13.85 5.09
N VAL A 87 -0.74 13.52 5.54
CA VAL A 87 -1.92 13.64 4.68
C VAL A 87 -2.35 15.11 4.54
N ILE A 88 -2.13 15.93 5.58
CA ILE A 88 -2.39 17.37 5.53
C ILE A 88 -1.39 18.03 4.57
N GLY A 89 -1.91 18.71 3.54
CA GLY A 89 -1.07 19.37 2.54
C GLY A 89 -0.34 18.40 1.59
N ALA A 90 -0.71 17.12 1.58
CA ALA A 90 -0.10 16.14 0.67
C ALA A 90 -0.19 16.60 -0.80
N THR A 91 0.83 16.28 -1.59
CA THR A 91 0.87 16.63 -3.02
C THR A 91 -0.26 15.94 -3.79
N ASP A 92 -0.85 16.67 -4.75
CA ASP A 92 -1.71 16.08 -5.77
C ASP A 92 -0.86 15.21 -6.70
N VAL A 93 -0.98 13.89 -6.57
CA VAL A 93 -0.10 12.97 -7.29
C VAL A 93 -0.45 12.86 -8.77
N SER A 94 -1.65 13.29 -9.19
CA SER A 94 -2.01 13.27 -10.62
C SER A 94 -1.16 14.21 -11.46
N LYS A 95 -0.46 15.18 -10.83
CA LYS A 95 0.44 16.14 -11.50
C LYS A 95 1.84 15.59 -11.74
N ILE A 96 2.22 14.50 -11.07
CA ILE A 96 3.59 13.98 -11.05
C ILE A 96 3.66 12.48 -11.35
N LEU A 97 2.54 11.77 -11.31
CA LEU A 97 2.45 10.34 -11.62
C LEU A 97 1.63 10.12 -12.87
N LYS A 98 2.12 9.20 -13.70
CA LYS A 98 1.37 8.55 -14.77
C LYS A 98 1.29 7.06 -14.45
N VAL A 99 0.09 6.50 -14.46
CA VAL A 99 -0.16 5.07 -14.22
C VAL A 99 -0.61 4.44 -15.52
N VAL A 100 0.02 3.32 -15.88
CA VAL A 100 -0.33 2.51 -17.05
C VAL A 100 -0.50 1.08 -16.57
N VAL A 101 -1.66 0.49 -16.85
CA VAL A 101 -2.01 -0.89 -16.52
C VAL A 101 -2.42 -1.59 -17.80
N ASP A 102 -1.80 -2.72 -18.12
CA ASP A 102 -2.02 -3.48 -19.36
C ASP A 102 -1.95 -2.62 -20.64
N GLY A 103 -0.98 -1.71 -20.69
CA GLY A 103 -0.78 -0.80 -21.82
C GLY A 103 -1.81 0.33 -21.91
N ARG A 104 -2.75 0.45 -20.97
CA ARG A 104 -3.75 1.52 -20.91
C ARG A 104 -3.43 2.51 -19.82
N GLU A 105 -3.46 3.79 -20.17
CA GLU A 105 -3.30 4.86 -19.19
C GLU A 105 -4.51 4.94 -18.27
N VAL A 106 -4.26 4.97 -16.96
CA VAL A 106 -5.27 5.03 -15.92
C VAL A 106 -5.32 6.46 -15.37
N PRO A 107 -6.45 7.19 -15.53
CA PRO A 107 -6.55 8.55 -15.03
C PRO A 107 -6.53 8.56 -13.50
N ILE A 108 -5.67 9.41 -12.93
CA ILE A 108 -5.60 9.63 -11.49
C ILE A 108 -6.42 10.90 -11.16
N PRO A 109 -7.47 10.82 -10.34
CA PRO A 109 -8.20 12.01 -9.90
C PRO A 109 -7.31 12.98 -9.12
N SER A 110 -7.50 14.29 -9.30
CA SER A 110 -6.70 15.36 -8.67
C SER A 110 -6.85 15.46 -7.13
N ASP A 111 -7.80 14.71 -6.56
CA ASP A 111 -7.97 14.60 -5.11
C ASP A 111 -7.20 13.41 -4.50
N VAL A 112 -6.58 12.57 -5.33
CA VAL A 112 -5.68 11.48 -4.90
C VAL A 112 -4.33 12.06 -4.47
N ARG A 113 -3.84 11.56 -3.34
CA ARG A 113 -2.61 12.00 -2.67
C ARG A 113 -1.60 10.88 -2.46
N ALA A 114 -2.02 9.64 -2.65
CA ALA A 114 -1.15 8.48 -2.70
C ALA A 114 -1.77 7.42 -3.62
N VAL A 115 -0.92 6.71 -4.35
CA VAL A 115 -1.29 5.52 -5.12
C VAL A 115 -0.66 4.30 -4.43
N THR A 116 -1.43 3.23 -4.28
CA THR A 116 -0.97 1.97 -3.70
C THR A 116 -1.30 0.84 -4.66
N ILE A 117 -0.31 -0.02 -4.90
CA ILE A 117 -0.44 -1.24 -5.67
C ILE A 117 -0.45 -2.39 -4.68
N ILE A 118 -1.46 -3.26 -4.75
CA ILE A 118 -1.79 -4.25 -3.72
C ILE A 118 -1.88 -5.64 -4.36
N ASN A 119 -1.31 -6.63 -3.68
CA ASN A 119 -1.35 -8.05 -4.02
C ASN A 119 -2.11 -8.90 -2.99
N ILE A 120 -2.34 -8.38 -1.77
CA ILE A 120 -3.10 -9.07 -0.72
C ILE A 120 -4.22 -8.17 -0.21
N PRO A 121 -5.38 -8.71 0.23
CA PRO A 121 -6.53 -7.92 0.67
C PRO A 121 -6.35 -7.32 2.08
N SER A 122 -5.13 -6.89 2.41
CA SER A 122 -4.76 -6.29 3.69
C SER A 122 -3.64 -5.26 3.53
N TYR A 123 -3.83 -4.12 4.17
CA TYR A 123 -2.93 -2.97 4.13
C TYR A 123 -2.87 -2.30 5.50
N SER A 124 -1.70 -1.73 5.86
CA SER A 124 -1.48 -0.85 7.02
C SER A 124 -2.26 -1.23 8.29
N GLY A 125 -1.86 -2.34 8.92
CA GLY A 125 -2.46 -2.77 10.18
C GLY A 125 -3.81 -3.48 10.05
N GLY A 126 -4.18 -3.95 8.85
CA GLY A 126 -5.33 -4.81 8.61
C GLY A 126 -6.47 -4.17 7.82
N ALA A 127 -6.32 -2.94 7.36
CA ALA A 127 -7.33 -2.26 6.56
C ALA A 127 -7.49 -2.95 5.19
N ASN A 128 -8.72 -3.00 4.69
CA ASN A 128 -9.01 -3.48 3.35
C ASN A 128 -9.27 -2.27 2.44
N LEU A 129 -8.32 -1.94 1.58
CA LEU A 129 -8.43 -0.78 0.67
C LEU A 129 -9.36 -1.05 -0.51
N TRP A 130 -9.34 -2.27 -1.06
CA TRP A 130 -10.12 -2.62 -2.25
C TRP A 130 -11.60 -2.92 -1.92
N GLY A 131 -11.85 -3.67 -0.84
CA GLY A 131 -13.14 -4.27 -0.52
C GLY A 131 -13.16 -5.78 -0.75
N THR A 132 -14.27 -6.43 -0.41
CA THR A 132 -14.42 -7.91 -0.40
C THR A 132 -15.35 -8.45 -1.49
N GLU A 133 -16.01 -7.57 -2.24
CA GLU A 133 -17.08 -7.94 -3.18
C GLU A 133 -16.74 -7.50 -4.60
N ALA A 134 -17.19 -8.28 -5.59
CA ALA A 134 -17.21 -7.87 -6.99
C ALA A 134 -18.26 -6.77 -7.14
N THR A 135 -17.84 -5.51 -7.00
CA THR A 135 -18.78 -4.41 -6.73
C THR A 135 -19.23 -3.66 -7.98
N SER A 136 -18.56 -3.87 -9.13
CA SER A 136 -18.99 -3.38 -10.45
C SER A 136 -17.99 -3.75 -11.53
N ALA A 137 -18.45 -4.05 -12.75
CA ALA A 137 -17.58 -4.05 -13.92
C ALA A 137 -16.89 -2.66 -14.05
N PRO A 138 -15.60 -2.58 -14.38
CA PRO A 138 -14.71 -3.67 -14.84
C PRO A 138 -13.97 -4.43 -13.73
N PHE A 139 -14.22 -4.17 -12.44
CA PHE A 139 -13.46 -4.74 -11.33
C PHE A 139 -14.00 -6.09 -10.86
N THR A 140 -13.09 -6.99 -10.52
CA THR A 140 -13.40 -8.30 -9.95
C THR A 140 -13.09 -8.33 -8.46
N LYS A 141 -13.43 -9.47 -7.82
CA LYS A 141 -13.06 -9.72 -6.43
C LYS A 141 -11.54 -9.92 -6.37
N PRO A 142 -10.82 -9.24 -5.44
CA PRO A 142 -9.38 -9.34 -5.36
C PRO A 142 -8.98 -10.75 -4.91
N ARG A 143 -7.95 -11.30 -5.53
CA ARG A 143 -7.37 -12.58 -5.14
C ARG A 143 -5.85 -12.46 -5.05
N THR A 144 -5.23 -13.46 -4.46
CA THR A 144 -3.77 -13.52 -4.31
C THR A 144 -3.14 -14.52 -5.28
N ASP A 145 -3.93 -15.06 -6.20
CA ASP A 145 -3.62 -16.19 -7.08
C ASP A 145 -4.24 -16.04 -8.48
N ASP A 146 -4.56 -14.80 -8.88
CA ASP A 146 -5.24 -14.48 -10.15
C ASP A 146 -4.33 -13.81 -11.18
N GLY A 147 -3.07 -13.56 -10.82
CA GLY A 147 -2.10 -12.90 -11.68
C GLY A 147 -2.44 -11.44 -11.95
N MET A 148 -3.21 -10.77 -11.08
CA MET A 148 -3.55 -9.36 -11.18
C MET A 148 -3.08 -8.57 -9.94
N LEU A 149 -2.94 -7.25 -10.09
CA LEU A 149 -2.72 -6.33 -8.99
C LEU A 149 -3.86 -5.33 -8.87
N GLU A 150 -4.20 -4.98 -7.64
CA GLU A 150 -5.14 -3.89 -7.37
C GLU A 150 -4.40 -2.55 -7.27
N VAL A 151 -4.78 -1.60 -8.12
CA VAL A 151 -4.28 -0.22 -8.07
C VAL A 151 -5.33 0.69 -7.44
N VAL A 152 -4.99 1.33 -6.33
CA VAL A 152 -5.90 2.21 -5.58
C VAL A 152 -5.32 3.59 -5.31
N GLY A 153 -6.20 4.58 -5.25
CA GLY A 153 -5.93 5.96 -4.89
C GLY A 153 -6.46 6.29 -3.50
N CYS A 154 -5.57 6.75 -2.62
CA CYS A 154 -5.89 7.28 -1.31
C CYS A 154 -5.95 8.81 -1.37
N LYS A 155 -7.01 9.41 -0.79
CA LYS A 155 -7.27 10.87 -0.87
C LYS A 155 -6.79 11.57 0.41
N GLY A 156 -7.21 12.82 0.60
CA GLY A 156 -6.87 13.66 1.75
C GLY A 156 -7.40 13.18 3.12
N PRO A 157 -7.23 13.98 4.18
CA PRO A 157 -7.29 13.51 5.58
C PRO A 157 -8.59 12.84 5.98
N ILE A 158 -9.74 13.39 5.56
CA ILE A 158 -11.08 12.86 5.87
C ILE A 158 -11.26 11.46 5.27
N HIS A 159 -10.75 11.25 4.05
CA HIS A 159 -10.83 9.95 3.40
C HIS A 159 -9.95 8.93 4.12
N SER A 160 -8.70 9.28 4.43
CA SER A 160 -7.76 8.43 5.16
C SER A 160 -8.28 8.04 6.53
N LEU A 161 -8.87 8.98 7.27
CA LEU A 161 -9.49 8.69 8.56
C LEU A 161 -10.66 7.71 8.42
N GLY A 162 -11.52 7.90 7.41
CA GLY A 162 -12.60 6.96 7.13
C GLY A 162 -12.11 5.55 6.78
N MET A 163 -11.00 5.42 6.05
CA MET A 163 -10.38 4.13 5.75
C MET A 163 -9.82 3.47 7.01
N MET A 164 -9.16 4.23 7.88
CA MET A 164 -8.61 3.73 9.16
C MET A 164 -9.72 3.24 10.11
N MET A 165 -10.88 3.90 10.11
CA MET A 165 -12.07 3.47 10.86
C MET A 165 -12.87 2.36 10.18
N GLY A 166 -12.45 1.91 8.99
CA GLY A 166 -13.14 0.86 8.23
C GLY A 166 -14.46 1.27 7.55
N VAL A 167 -14.85 2.55 7.65
CA VAL A 167 -16.10 3.10 7.09
C VAL A 167 -15.95 3.60 5.65
N ARG A 168 -14.72 3.64 5.11
CA ARG A 168 -14.44 3.94 3.71
C ARG A 168 -13.49 2.90 3.10
N ARG A 169 -13.44 2.89 1.77
CA ARG A 169 -12.51 2.11 0.95
C ARG A 169 -11.76 3.07 0.05
N ALA A 170 -10.56 2.67 -0.39
CA ALA A 170 -9.79 3.49 -1.31
C ALA A 170 -10.52 3.63 -2.65
N HIS A 171 -10.15 4.64 -3.43
CA HIS A 171 -10.67 4.80 -4.78
C HIS A 171 -10.00 3.76 -5.68
N ARG A 172 -10.75 2.85 -6.29
CA ARG A 172 -10.19 1.86 -7.22
C ARG A 172 -9.85 2.55 -8.53
N LEU A 173 -8.60 2.43 -8.95
CA LEU A 173 -8.08 3.05 -10.18
C LEU A 173 -8.05 2.02 -11.31
N ALA A 174 -7.49 0.83 -11.04
CA ALA A 174 -7.34 -0.23 -12.02
C ALA A 174 -7.18 -1.60 -11.33
N GLN A 175 -7.41 -2.67 -12.10
CA GLN A 175 -7.05 -4.04 -11.78
C GLN A 175 -6.43 -4.65 -13.03
N GLY A 176 -5.26 -5.28 -12.90
CA GLY A 176 -4.51 -5.89 -14.00
C GLY A 176 -3.11 -6.29 -13.57
#